data_AF-A0A6S7GTX0-F1
#
_entry.id   AF-A0A6S7GTX0-F1
#
_cell.length_a   1.000
_cell.length_b   1.000
_cell.length_c   1.000
_cell.angle_alpha   90.00
_cell.angle_beta   90.00
_cell.angle_gamma   90.00
#
_symmetry.space_group_name_H-M   'P 1'
#
loop_
_entity.id
_entity.type
_entity.pdbx_description
1 polymer ?
#
loop_
_entity_poly.entity_id
_entity_poly.type
_entity_poly.pdbx_seq_one_letter_code
_entity_poly.pdbx_strand_id
1 'polypeptide(L)'
;MVYQTPSAHCIMTKRTMHIGSEITTLVDDDSHFVVVRPKAFVDSSGTTWASEIVRLRTMHPAVFEIPLASDDTSFSAEQRGSLCKIEYAVFQYLDMTEEEDVKKVSAHDDCPHRKYERNRVQHLLSKINNAGHIEHDADRLPVAIGILHDQVNHLKQCAQDLEVFLATASNPVATSDFIKIKDSCRSILATVKEIDLPRVI
;
A
#
# COMPACT_ATOMS: atom_id res chain seq x y z
N MET A 1 21.56 18.43 10.67
CA MET A 1 20.36 19.23 10.31
C MET A 1 19.62 18.46 9.23
N VAL A 2 18.46 17.88 9.54
CA VAL A 2 17.68 17.09 8.57
C VAL A 2 16.79 18.07 7.81
N TYR A 3 17.06 18.29 6.54
CA TYR A 3 16.14 19.05 5.68
C TYR A 3 14.87 18.21 5.53
N GLN A 4 13.71 18.82 5.76
CA GLN A 4 12.41 18.19 5.58
C GLN A 4 11.70 18.85 4.40
N THR A 5 11.08 18.06 3.53
CA THR A 5 10.19 18.58 2.48
C THR A 5 8.76 18.24 2.88
N PRO A 6 7.91 19.23 3.20
CA PRO A 6 6.49 19.00 3.40
C PRO A 6 5.78 18.81 2.06
N SER A 7 4.97 17.76 1.93
CA SER A 7 3.89 17.66 0.94
C SER A 7 2.60 18.13 1.61
N ALA A 8 1.81 18.96 0.94
CA ALA A 8 0.50 19.39 1.43
C ALA A 8 -0.59 18.89 0.48
N HIS A 9 -1.57 18.18 1.03
CA HIS A 9 -2.77 17.73 0.33
C HIS A 9 -3.95 18.52 0.87
N CYS A 10 -4.67 19.21 0.00
CA CYS A 10 -5.88 19.95 0.34
C CYS A 10 -7.03 19.34 -0.46
N ILE A 11 -8.06 18.87 0.26
CA ILE A 11 -9.30 18.38 -0.34
C ILE A 11 -10.41 19.34 0.02
N MET A 12 -11.02 19.90 -1.02
CA MET A 12 -12.18 20.80 -0.90
C MET A 12 -13.41 20.10 -1.46
N THR A 13 -14.36 19.79 -0.58
CA THR A 13 -15.66 19.26 -0.98
C THR A 13 -16.53 20.42 -1.44
N LYS A 14 -16.98 20.39 -2.70
CA LYS A 14 -17.79 21.45 -3.29
C LYS A 14 -19.20 20.95 -3.56
N ARG A 15 -20.21 21.72 -3.16
CA ARG A 15 -21.58 21.55 -3.64
C ARG A 15 -21.94 22.64 -4.63
N THR A 16 -22.76 22.27 -5.60
CA THR A 16 -23.34 23.23 -6.53
C THR A 16 -24.77 23.52 -6.08
N MET A 17 -25.10 24.79 -5.87
CA MET A 17 -26.43 25.23 -5.47
C MET A 17 -26.95 26.25 -6.47
N HIS A 18 -28.21 26.07 -6.88
CA HIS A 18 -28.91 27.06 -7.70
C HIS A 18 -29.55 28.10 -6.78
N ILE A 19 -29.13 29.36 -6.91
CA ILE A 19 -29.75 30.50 -6.24
C ILE A 19 -30.40 31.37 -7.32
N GLY A 20 -31.71 31.18 -7.52
CA GLY A 20 -32.42 31.81 -8.63
C GLY A 20 -31.95 31.24 -9.99
N SER A 21 -31.48 32.11 -10.89
CA SER A 21 -30.90 31.71 -12.18
C SER A 21 -29.40 31.44 -12.14
N GLU A 22 -28.73 31.70 -11.02
CA GLU A 22 -27.27 31.56 -10.90
C GLU A 22 -26.89 30.22 -10.28
N ILE A 23 -25.88 29.59 -10.89
CA ILE A 23 -25.23 28.38 -10.38
C ILE A 23 -24.07 28.83 -9.49
N THR A 24 -24.20 28.64 -8.18
CA THR A 24 -23.16 28.98 -7.21
C THR A 24 -22.49 27.72 -6.70
N THR A 25 -21.16 27.64 -6.81
CA THR A 25 -20.38 26.57 -6.18
C THR A 25 -19.98 27.02 -4.78
N LEU A 26 -20.42 26.29 -3.76
CA LEU A 26 -20.06 26.50 -2.36
C LEU A 26 -19.08 25.40 -1.94
N VAL A 27 -18.06 25.77 -1.16
CA VAL A 27 -17.19 24.80 -0.47
C VAL A 27 -17.90 24.43 0.83
N ASP A 28 -18.25 23.15 0.98
CA ASP A 28 -18.97 22.64 2.16
C ASP A 28 -18.00 22.16 3.25
N ASP A 29 -16.85 21.60 2.85
CA ASP A 29 -15.82 21.09 3.77
C ASP A 29 -14.42 21.26 3.18
N ASP A 30 -13.43 21.45 4.05
CA ASP A 30 -12.04 21.71 3.69
C ASP A 30 -11.09 20.95 4.64
N SER A 31 -10.42 19.94 4.08
CA SER A 31 -9.50 19.08 4.81
C SER A 31 -8.06 19.27 4.33
N HIS A 32 -7.18 19.63 5.26
CA HIS A 32 -5.76 19.88 5.01
C HIS A 32 -4.87 18.83 5.67
N PHE A 33 -4.02 18.17 4.88
CA PHE A 33 -3.06 17.18 5.37
C PHE A 33 -1.63 17.58 5.00
N VAL A 34 -0.77 17.64 6.00
CA VAL A 34 0.67 17.90 5.81
C VAL A 34 1.45 16.61 6.05
N VAL A 35 2.18 16.17 5.04
CA VAL A 35 3.07 15.01 5.09
C VAL A 35 4.51 15.50 5.09
N VAL A 36 5.21 15.37 6.23
CA VAL A 36 6.59 15.82 6.35
C VAL A 36 7.54 14.66 6.06
N ARG A 37 8.37 14.77 5.01
CA ARG A 37 9.39 13.76 4.65
C ARG A 37 10.80 14.19 5.09
N PRO A 38 11.63 13.30 5.67
CA PRO A 38 13.08 13.51 5.78
C PRO A 38 13.73 13.44 4.39
N LYS A 39 14.44 14.50 3.96
CA LYS A 39 14.99 14.67 2.60
C LYS A 39 16.17 13.75 2.25
N ALA A 40 16.62 12.89 3.17
CA ALA A 40 17.86 12.14 3.00
C ALA A 40 17.77 10.91 2.08
N PHE A 41 16.58 10.49 1.65
CA PHE A 41 16.42 9.15 1.05
C PHE A 41 15.49 9.02 -0.17
N VAL A 42 14.84 10.07 -0.68
CA VAL A 42 13.92 9.89 -1.82
C VAL A 42 13.87 11.14 -2.71
N ASP A 43 14.17 10.98 -3.99
CA ASP A 43 13.76 11.93 -5.03
C ASP A 43 12.23 11.91 -5.15
N SER A 44 11.60 13.07 -5.30
CA SER A 44 10.13 13.14 -5.43
C SER A 44 9.70 12.67 -6.83
N SER A 45 9.47 11.37 -6.99
CA SER A 45 8.91 10.78 -8.19
C SER A 45 7.38 10.73 -8.11
N GLY A 46 6.70 10.51 -9.25
CA GLY A 46 5.25 10.27 -9.27
C GLY A 46 4.80 9.08 -8.39
N THR A 47 5.67 8.09 -8.16
CA THR A 47 5.37 6.95 -7.26
C THR A 47 5.33 7.36 -5.79
N THR A 48 6.08 8.39 -5.38
CA THR A 48 6.02 8.92 -4.00
C THR A 48 4.68 9.62 -3.71
N TRP A 49 4.07 10.23 -4.71
CA TRP A 49 2.73 10.85 -4.60
C TRP A 49 1.62 9.80 -4.55
N ALA A 50 1.72 8.75 -5.38
CA ALA A 50 0.79 7.61 -5.31
C ALA A 50 0.81 6.93 -3.93
N SER A 51 2.00 6.79 -3.34
CA SER A 51 2.19 6.28 -1.98
C SER A 51 1.47 7.13 -0.92
N GLU A 52 1.52 8.47 -1.03
CA GLU A 52 0.82 9.36 -0.11
C GLU A 52 -0.70 9.28 -0.24
N ILE A 53 -1.22 9.20 -1.47
CA ILE A 53 -2.65 9.05 -1.73
C ILE A 53 -3.17 7.76 -1.10
N VAL A 54 -2.49 6.63 -1.31
CA VAL A 54 -2.91 5.34 -0.70
C VAL A 54 -2.83 5.40 0.84
N ARG A 55 -1.82 6.08 1.39
CA ARG A 55 -1.72 6.30 2.84
C ARG A 55 -2.85 7.16 3.38
N LEU A 56 -3.22 8.22 2.67
CA LEU A 56 -4.30 9.13 3.07
C LEU A 56 -5.67 8.45 2.99
N ARG A 57 -5.92 7.63 1.97
CA ARG A 57 -7.11 6.73 1.90
C ARG A 57 -7.20 5.82 3.11
N THR A 58 -6.08 5.28 3.57
CA THR A 58 -6.04 4.39 4.75
C THR A 58 -6.40 5.13 6.04
N MET A 59 -5.92 6.36 6.21
CA MET A 59 -6.08 7.13 7.45
C MET A 59 -7.41 7.91 7.50
N HIS A 60 -7.89 8.38 6.34
CA HIS A 60 -9.05 9.27 6.21
C HIS A 60 -9.93 8.86 5.01
N PRO A 61 -10.46 7.62 4.96
CA PRO A 61 -11.21 7.13 3.81
C PRO A 61 -12.46 7.98 3.51
N ALA A 62 -13.16 8.46 4.54
CA ALA A 62 -14.36 9.30 4.39
C ALA A 62 -14.12 10.64 3.67
N VAL A 63 -12.86 11.12 3.64
CA VAL A 63 -12.47 12.38 2.99
C VAL A 63 -11.93 12.14 1.58
N PHE A 64 -11.34 10.97 1.32
CA PHE A 64 -10.62 10.66 0.08
C PHE A 64 -11.37 9.73 -0.88
N GLU A 65 -12.41 9.04 -0.43
CA GLU A 65 -13.20 8.13 -1.26
C GLU A 65 -14.48 8.80 -1.74
N ILE A 66 -14.76 8.76 -3.05
CA ILE A 66 -16.06 9.10 -3.61
C ILE A 66 -16.99 7.90 -3.33
N PRO A 67 -18.08 8.08 -2.55
CA PRO A 67 -19.05 7.01 -2.35
C PRO A 67 -19.54 6.47 -3.70
N LEU A 68 -19.57 5.14 -3.86
CA LEU A 68 -20.14 4.54 -5.06
C LEU A 68 -21.61 4.97 -5.18
N ALA A 69 -22.08 5.26 -6.39
CA ALA A 69 -23.41 5.82 -6.66
C ALA A 69 -24.57 4.90 -6.27
N SER A 70 -24.29 3.67 -5.86
CA SER A 70 -25.23 2.70 -5.32
C SER A 70 -24.93 2.48 -3.83
N ASP A 71 -25.96 2.44 -2.99
CA ASP A 71 -25.92 2.02 -1.56
C ASP A 71 -25.33 0.60 -1.33
N ASP A 72 -24.91 -0.06 -2.39
CA ASP A 72 -24.38 -1.42 -2.44
C ASP A 72 -22.84 -1.43 -2.42
N THR A 73 -22.19 -0.64 -1.56
CA THR A 73 -20.78 -0.91 -1.27
C THR A 73 -20.71 -2.27 -0.57
N SER A 74 -20.35 -3.32 -1.31
CA SER A 74 -20.26 -4.70 -0.81
C SER A 74 -19.21 -4.88 0.31
N PHE A 75 -18.49 -3.81 0.66
CA PHE A 75 -17.41 -3.80 1.64
C PHE A 75 -17.64 -2.77 2.74
N SER A 76 -17.41 -3.16 3.99
CA SER A 76 -17.38 -2.25 5.13
C SER A 76 -16.20 -1.28 5.04
N ALA A 77 -16.27 -0.15 5.75
CA ALA A 77 -15.15 0.80 5.82
C ALA A 77 -13.86 0.14 6.35
N GLU A 78 -13.99 -0.81 7.26
CA GLU A 78 -12.87 -1.59 7.81
C GLU A 78 -12.24 -2.49 6.74
N GLN A 79 -13.06 -3.23 5.97
CA GLN A 79 -12.57 -4.06 4.87
C GLN A 79 -11.84 -3.22 3.81
N ARG A 80 -12.41 -2.07 3.42
CA ARG A 80 -11.75 -1.15 2.49
C ARG A 80 -10.43 -0.62 3.03
N GLY A 81 -10.39 -0.27 4.31
CA GLY A 81 -9.16 0.13 5.00
C GLY A 81 -8.09 -0.97 4.98
N SER A 82 -8.47 -2.22 5.25
CA SER A 82 -7.57 -3.37 5.19
C SER A 82 -7.03 -3.61 3.78
N LEU A 83 -7.88 -3.54 2.76
CA LEU A 83 -7.49 -3.66 1.35
C LEU A 83 -6.50 -2.57 0.95
N CYS A 84 -6.77 -1.30 1.31
CA CYS A 84 -5.85 -0.19 1.05
C CYS A 84 -4.50 -0.37 1.74
N LYS A 85 -4.46 -0.88 2.98
CA LYS A 85 -3.21 -1.17 3.70
C LYS A 85 -2.39 -2.26 3.01
N ILE A 86 -3.05 -3.31 2.54
CA ILE A 86 -2.40 -4.40 1.80
C ILE A 86 -1.84 -3.88 0.48
N GLU A 87 -2.67 -3.18 -0.31
CA GLU A 87 -2.26 -2.54 -1.56
C GLU A 87 -1.03 -1.65 -1.35
N TYR A 88 -1.07 -0.82 -0.30
CA TYR A 88 0.03 0.06 0.06
C TYR A 88 1.32 -0.69 0.40
N ALA A 89 1.22 -1.74 1.21
CA ALA A 89 2.35 -2.51 1.67
C ALA A 89 3.07 -3.17 0.48
N VAL A 90 2.32 -3.82 -0.41
CA VAL A 90 2.87 -4.52 -1.56
C VAL A 90 3.38 -3.54 -2.63
N PHE A 91 2.68 -2.41 -2.85
CA PHE A 91 3.14 -1.36 -3.76
C PHE A 91 4.47 -0.78 -3.29
N GLN A 92 4.57 -0.40 -2.01
CA GLN A 92 5.81 0.17 -1.47
C GLN A 92 6.96 -0.83 -1.58
N TYR A 93 6.72 -2.11 -1.29
CA TYR A 93 7.77 -3.12 -1.42
C TYR A 93 8.28 -3.21 -2.87
N LEU A 94 7.39 -3.23 -3.85
CA LEU A 94 7.77 -3.25 -5.27
C LEU A 94 8.54 -2.00 -5.69
N ASP A 95 8.08 -0.82 -5.29
CA ASP A 95 8.70 0.48 -5.60
C ASP A 95 10.11 0.59 -4.98
N MET A 96 10.31 0.03 -3.79
CA MET A 96 11.62 -0.01 -3.11
C MET A 96 12.54 -1.14 -3.59
N THR A 97 12.08 -2.04 -4.47
CA THR A 97 12.85 -3.21 -4.91
C THR A 97 13.62 -2.94 -6.19
N GLU A 98 14.92 -2.70 -6.05
CA GLU A 98 15.85 -2.59 -7.17
C GLU A 98 16.56 -3.92 -7.45
N GLU A 99 16.45 -4.43 -8.68
CA GLU A 99 17.04 -5.72 -9.06
C GLU A 99 18.56 -5.74 -8.95
N GLU A 100 19.21 -4.60 -9.20
CA GLU A 100 20.66 -4.47 -9.07
C GLU A 100 21.13 -4.57 -7.61
N ASP A 101 20.33 -4.12 -6.64
CA ASP A 101 20.66 -4.24 -5.23
C ASP A 101 20.45 -5.66 -4.70
N VAL A 102 19.41 -6.34 -5.18
CA VAL A 102 19.19 -7.77 -4.88
C VAL A 102 20.36 -8.64 -5.37
N LYS A 103 20.92 -8.34 -6.55
CA LYS A 103 22.10 -9.06 -7.08
C LYS A 103 23.36 -8.89 -6.23
N LYS A 104 23.46 -7.81 -5.45
CA LYS A 104 24.60 -7.52 -4.57
C LYS A 104 24.51 -8.22 -3.21
N VAL A 105 23.42 -8.95 -2.93
CA VAL A 105 23.25 -9.66 -1.66
C VAL A 105 24.19 -10.86 -1.61
N SER A 106 25.30 -10.69 -0.88
CA SER A 106 26.32 -11.72 -0.72
C SER A 106 26.12 -12.60 0.51
N ALA A 107 26.90 -13.69 0.58
CA ALA A 107 26.97 -14.62 1.71
C ALA A 107 27.60 -13.99 2.99
N HIS A 108 28.23 -12.82 2.88
CA HIS A 108 29.06 -12.24 3.94
C HIS A 108 28.23 -11.70 5.12
N ASP A 109 28.68 -11.94 6.35
CA ASP A 109 27.94 -11.57 7.57
C ASP A 109 27.69 -10.07 7.69
N ASP A 110 28.67 -9.24 7.28
CA ASP A 110 28.55 -7.77 7.26
C ASP A 110 28.09 -7.20 5.91
N CYS A 111 27.29 -7.95 5.15
CA CYS A 111 26.77 -7.48 3.86
C CYS A 111 25.68 -6.41 4.08
N PRO A 112 25.90 -5.13 3.68
CA PRO A 112 24.92 -4.06 3.89
C PRO A 112 23.65 -4.30 3.08
N HIS A 113 23.76 -4.85 1.87
CA HIS A 113 22.62 -5.20 1.03
C HIS A 113 21.77 -6.29 1.69
N ARG A 114 22.36 -7.32 2.28
CA ARG A 114 21.62 -8.36 3.02
C ARG A 114 20.84 -7.76 4.19
N LYS A 115 21.47 -6.88 4.98
CA LYS A 115 20.81 -6.22 6.11
C LYS A 115 19.66 -5.33 5.66
N TYR A 116 19.87 -4.56 4.59
CA TYR A 116 18.83 -3.73 3.98
C TYR A 116 17.63 -4.57 3.51
N GLU A 117 17.90 -5.63 2.76
CA GLU A 117 16.89 -6.55 2.24
C GLU A 117 16.10 -7.23 3.36
N ARG A 118 16.78 -7.67 4.42
CA ARG A 118 16.12 -8.25 5.60
C ARG A 118 15.17 -7.25 6.24
N ASN A 119 15.63 -6.02 6.49
CA ASN A 119 14.79 -4.96 7.05
C ASN A 119 13.58 -4.66 6.15
N ARG A 120 13.76 -4.66 4.83
CA ARG A 120 12.68 -4.43 3.86
C ARG A 120 11.61 -5.53 3.93
N VAL A 121 12.02 -6.80 3.97
CA VAL A 121 11.12 -7.95 4.10
C VAL A 121 10.39 -7.93 5.46
N GLN A 122 11.10 -7.63 6.54
CA GLN A 122 10.49 -7.46 7.87
C GLN A 122 9.45 -6.33 7.90
N HIS A 123 9.74 -5.22 7.24
CA HIS A 123 8.81 -4.09 7.12
C HIS A 123 7.56 -4.47 6.33
N LEU A 124 7.71 -5.22 5.23
CA LEU A 124 6.58 -5.77 4.49
C LEU A 124 5.71 -6.66 5.37
N LEU A 125 6.32 -7.63 6.07
CA LEU A 125 5.60 -8.53 6.99
C LEU A 125 4.86 -7.76 8.08
N SER A 126 5.51 -6.80 8.72
CA SER A 126 4.90 -5.96 9.74
C SER A 126 3.66 -5.24 9.20
N LYS A 127 3.76 -4.63 8.03
CA LYS A 127 2.63 -3.91 7.41
C LYS A 127 1.47 -4.82 7.05
N ILE A 128 1.73 -5.98 6.44
CA ILE A 128 0.68 -6.92 6.06
C ILE A 128 0.01 -7.52 7.29
N ASN A 129 0.76 -7.84 8.34
CA ASN A 129 0.18 -8.34 9.59
C ASN A 129 -0.68 -7.26 10.30
N ASN A 130 -0.28 -6.00 10.20
CA ASN A 130 -1.02 -4.86 10.76
C ASN A 130 -2.15 -4.36 9.84
N ALA A 131 -2.32 -4.94 8.65
CA ALA A 131 -3.36 -4.52 7.72
C ALA A 131 -4.78 -4.85 8.22
N GLY A 132 -4.91 -5.78 9.18
CA GLY A 132 -6.19 -6.28 9.66
C GLY A 132 -6.57 -7.59 8.97
N HIS A 133 -7.64 -8.23 9.45
CA HIS A 133 -8.17 -9.44 8.82
C HIS A 133 -9.12 -9.04 7.70
N ILE A 134 -8.93 -9.65 6.53
CA ILE A 134 -10.00 -9.70 5.54
C ILE A 134 -10.84 -10.91 5.93
N GLU A 135 -11.87 -10.71 6.75
CA GLU A 135 -12.74 -11.80 7.16
C GLU A 135 -13.56 -12.30 5.96
N HIS A 136 -13.54 -13.61 5.77
CA HIS A 136 -14.32 -14.32 4.77
C HIS A 136 -15.73 -14.57 5.32
N ASP A 137 -16.63 -13.61 5.15
CA ASP A 137 -18.05 -13.87 5.39
C ASP A 137 -18.63 -14.57 4.16
N ALA A 138 -18.81 -15.89 4.27
CA ALA A 138 -19.02 -16.81 3.15
C ALA A 138 -20.29 -16.54 2.33
N ASP A 139 -21.24 -15.78 2.90
CA ASP A 139 -22.56 -15.58 2.31
C ASP A 139 -22.67 -14.29 1.46
N ARG A 140 -21.64 -13.43 1.45
CA ARG A 140 -21.70 -12.11 0.76
C ARG A 140 -20.43 -11.62 0.08
N LEU A 141 -19.29 -12.29 0.25
CA LEU A 141 -18.04 -11.78 -0.33
C LEU A 141 -17.83 -12.20 -1.79
N PRO A 142 -17.39 -11.29 -2.67
CA PRO A 142 -16.94 -11.64 -4.02
C PRO A 142 -15.77 -12.63 -3.98
N VAL A 143 -15.77 -13.60 -4.89
CA VAL A 143 -14.72 -14.63 -5.07
C VAL A 143 -13.29 -14.03 -5.02
N ALA A 144 -13.13 -12.80 -5.52
CA ALA A 144 -11.87 -12.05 -5.51
C ALA A 144 -11.26 -11.88 -4.12
N ILE A 145 -12.07 -11.80 -3.05
CA ILE A 145 -11.53 -11.68 -1.69
C ILE A 145 -10.98 -13.00 -1.15
N GLY A 146 -11.65 -14.12 -1.41
CA GLY A 146 -11.10 -15.43 -1.04
C GLY A 146 -9.73 -15.63 -1.67
N ILE A 147 -9.62 -15.31 -2.97
CA ILE A 147 -8.35 -15.32 -3.70
C ILE A 147 -7.32 -14.39 -3.06
N LEU A 148 -7.71 -13.15 -2.74
CA LEU A 148 -6.81 -12.18 -2.12
C LEU A 148 -6.30 -12.64 -0.76
N HIS A 149 -7.16 -13.21 0.07
CA HIS A 149 -6.80 -13.74 1.38
C HIS A 149 -5.73 -14.84 1.24
N ASP A 150 -5.92 -15.77 0.30
CA ASP A 150 -4.96 -16.84 0.05
C ASP A 150 -3.63 -16.31 -0.51
N GLN A 151 -3.67 -15.35 -1.43
CA GLN A 151 -2.48 -14.66 -1.95
C GLN A 151 -1.70 -13.95 -0.84
N VAL A 152 -2.40 -13.25 0.08
CA VAL A 152 -1.78 -12.56 1.20
C VAL A 152 -1.11 -13.55 2.15
N ASN A 153 -1.75 -14.69 2.44
CA ASN A 153 -1.15 -15.73 3.28
C ASN A 153 0.06 -16.39 2.60
N HIS A 154 -0.01 -16.63 1.29
CA HIS A 154 1.13 -17.11 0.52
C HIS A 154 2.30 -16.11 0.58
N LEU A 155 2.04 -14.82 0.38
CA LEU A 155 3.04 -13.77 0.49
C LEU A 155 3.67 -13.72 1.89
N LYS A 156 2.87 -13.84 2.96
CA LYS A 156 3.38 -13.91 4.34
C LYS A 156 4.36 -15.06 4.52
N GLN A 157 4.02 -16.25 4.03
CA GLN A 157 4.89 -17.42 4.13
C GLN A 157 6.20 -17.18 3.37
N CYS A 158 6.15 -16.76 2.10
CA CYS A 158 7.35 -16.50 1.31
C CYS A 158 8.25 -15.43 1.93
N ALA A 159 7.66 -14.37 2.50
CA ALA A 159 8.42 -13.33 3.18
C ALA A 159 9.04 -13.81 4.50
N GLN A 160 8.36 -14.67 5.27
CA GLN A 160 8.94 -15.29 6.46
C GLN A 160 10.12 -16.20 6.11
N ASP A 161 9.98 -17.04 5.09
CA ASP A 161 11.03 -17.94 4.64
C ASP A 161 12.28 -17.15 4.20
N LEU A 162 12.08 -16.06 3.45
CA LEU A 162 13.18 -15.20 3.02
C LEU A 162 13.82 -14.44 4.18
N GLU A 163 13.05 -13.98 5.17
CA GLU A 163 13.60 -13.31 6.36
C GLU A 163 14.54 -14.24 7.14
N VAL A 164 14.10 -15.48 7.38
CA VAL A 164 14.91 -16.51 8.06
C VAL A 164 16.16 -16.83 7.25
N PHE A 165 16.04 -16.92 5.93
CA PHE A 165 17.19 -17.13 5.05
C PHE A 165 18.20 -15.97 5.16
N LEU A 166 17.73 -14.73 5.06
CA LEU A 166 18.56 -13.53 5.17
C LEU A 166 19.19 -13.38 6.56
N ALA A 167 18.62 -14.00 7.59
CA ALA A 167 19.14 -14.00 8.96
C ALA A 167 20.26 -15.03 9.20
N THR A 168 20.28 -16.15 8.46
CA THR A 168 21.11 -17.34 8.79
C THR A 168 22.39 -17.47 7.97
N ALA A 169 22.67 -16.51 7.09
CA ALA A 169 23.97 -16.19 6.50
C ALA A 169 24.77 -17.30 5.78
N SER A 170 24.23 -18.50 5.60
CA SER A 170 25.04 -19.66 5.19
C SER A 170 25.11 -19.89 3.68
N ASN A 171 24.19 -19.29 2.90
CA ASN A 171 24.07 -19.54 1.47
C ASN A 171 23.89 -18.22 0.69
N PRO A 172 24.33 -18.16 -0.58
CA PRO A 172 23.96 -17.07 -1.47
C PRO A 172 22.44 -17.02 -1.59
N VAL A 173 21.85 -15.83 -1.46
CA VAL A 173 20.39 -15.69 -1.59
C VAL A 173 20.01 -16.07 -3.00
N ALA A 174 19.09 -17.02 -3.13
CA ALA A 174 18.56 -17.38 -4.42
C ALA A 174 17.71 -16.20 -4.89
N THR A 175 18.14 -15.53 -5.96
CA THR A 175 17.37 -14.44 -6.60
C THR A 175 15.93 -14.86 -6.90
N SER A 176 15.68 -16.16 -7.06
CA SER A 176 14.35 -16.76 -7.19
C SER A 176 13.41 -16.45 -6.03
N ASP A 177 13.87 -16.33 -4.79
CA ASP A 177 12.98 -16.08 -3.64
C ASP A 177 12.52 -14.63 -3.60
N PHE A 178 13.38 -13.69 -3.99
CA PHE A 178 12.97 -12.30 -4.22
C PHE A 178 11.97 -12.19 -5.37
N ILE A 179 12.18 -12.94 -6.46
CA ILE A 179 11.26 -12.98 -7.60
C ILE A 179 9.88 -13.48 -7.16
N LYS A 180 9.81 -14.57 -6.37
CA LYS A 180 8.54 -15.08 -5.82
C LYS A 180 7.77 -14.00 -5.07
N ILE A 181 8.43 -13.27 -4.16
CA ILE A 181 7.79 -12.18 -3.40
C ILE A 181 7.30 -11.07 -4.34
N LYS A 182 8.11 -10.65 -5.32
CA LYS A 182 7.71 -9.63 -6.31
C LYS A 182 6.46 -10.08 -7.08
N ASP A 183 6.43 -11.32 -7.53
CA ASP A 183 5.32 -11.86 -8.31
C ASP A 183 4.06 -12.03 -7.45
N SER A 184 4.19 -12.46 -6.19
CA SER A 184 3.08 -12.44 -5.23
C SER A 184 2.53 -11.03 -5.00
N CYS A 185 3.40 -10.02 -4.84
CA CYS A 185 2.98 -8.63 -4.69
C CYS A 185 2.23 -8.12 -5.94
N ARG A 186 2.71 -8.45 -7.15
CA ARG A 186 2.05 -8.08 -8.40
C ARG A 186 0.69 -8.76 -8.56
N SER A 187 0.59 -10.04 -8.18
CA SER A 187 -0.67 -10.79 -8.19
C SER A 187 -1.71 -10.15 -7.27
N ILE A 188 -1.29 -9.77 -6.06
CA ILE A 188 -2.15 -9.07 -5.09
C ILE A 188 -2.64 -7.74 -5.66
N LEU A 189 -1.75 -6.93 -6.25
CA LEU A 189 -2.15 -5.66 -6.87
C LEU A 189 -3.12 -5.85 -8.03
N ALA A 190 -2.98 -6.92 -8.81
CA ALA A 190 -3.93 -7.22 -9.88
C ALA A 190 -5.31 -7.57 -9.30
N THR A 191 -5.37 -8.45 -8.30
CA THR A 191 -6.63 -8.83 -7.64
C THR A 191 -7.29 -7.64 -6.93
N VAL A 192 -6.53 -6.78 -6.25
CA VAL A 192 -7.09 -5.57 -5.62
C VAL A 192 -7.70 -4.62 -6.66
N LYS A 193 -7.14 -4.51 -7.87
CA LYS A 193 -7.72 -3.69 -8.95
C LYS A 193 -9.01 -4.26 -9.52
N GLU A 194 -9.21 -5.57 -9.42
CA GLU A 194 -10.46 -6.23 -9.83
C GLU A 194 -11.56 -6.07 -8.76
N ILE A 195 -11.18 -5.80 -7.51
CA ILE A 195 -12.12 -5.42 -6.45
C ILE A 195 -12.52 -3.97 -6.72
N ASP A 196 -13.79 -3.74 -7.08
CA ASP A 196 -14.34 -2.41 -7.37
C ASP A 196 -14.45 -1.57 -6.09
N LEU A 197 -13.32 -1.02 -5.65
CA LEU A 197 -13.24 -0.11 -4.52
C LEU A 197 -13.66 1.31 -4.93
N PRO A 198 -14.25 2.09 -4.01
CA PRO A 198 -14.53 3.50 -4.21
C PRO A 198 -13.34 4.25 -4.82
N ARG A 199 -13.61 5.10 -5.82
CA ARG A 199 -12.58 5.89 -6.50
C ARG A 199 -12.07 7.00 -5.61
N VAL A 200 -10.81 7.38 -5.80
CA VAL A 200 -10.19 8.54 -5.13
C VAL A 200 -10.65 9.83 -5.83
N ILE A 201 -10.90 10.88 -5.04
CA ILE A 201 -11.14 12.25 -5.53
C ILE A 201 -9.93 12.79 -6.29
#